data_AF-A0A9E2QCW0-F1
#
_entry.id   AF-A0A9E2QCW0-F1
#
_cell.length_a   1.000
_cell.length_b   1.000
_cell.length_c   1.000
_cell.angle_alpha   90.00
_cell.angle_beta   90.00
_cell.angle_gamma   90.00
#
_symmetry.space_group_name_H-M   'P 1'
#
loop_
_entity.id
_entity.type
_entity.pdbx_description
1 polymer ?
#
loop_
_entity_poly.entity_id
_entity_poly.type
_entity_poly.pdbx_seq_one_letter_code
_entity_poly.pdbx_strand_id
1 'polypeptide(L)'
;MDEEGEVTRKSENAEYATKRVGRVLKAMGAAAGKVMSREEMISGTLSTLSPEMLAQAFNENPDFYVKLVRELSTEVIAKSINENPEFLEDMMDMIDPAVVAGPTNRNPEFMKRFMEHLDPEVIADVINHTPEFSIAMTNALNPEVMAHVVNMTTDWAVRLVGLLDPGVIARAVNENVEWVVEVLSKYDPLVIKEVVERNRDWILDLLRILDPAIFAGLFNEYQDFFLGITEHLDRRVLVDLVQEAARRGAYDSIILLVDAEIPGMGSFEGCEIHIKGARYDGG
;
A
#
# COMPACT_ATOMS: atom_id res chain seq x y z
N MET A 1 -24.14 75.36 -17.78
CA MET A 1 -24.32 74.13 -16.97
C MET A 1 -24.62 73.03 -17.97
N ASP A 2 -23.63 72.22 -18.36
CA ASP A 2 -23.85 70.95 -19.10
C ASP A 2 -22.54 70.15 -19.33
N GLU A 3 -21.36 70.69 -19.00
CA GLU A 3 -20.09 69.93 -19.13
C GLU A 3 -19.88 68.92 -17.99
N GLU A 4 -20.31 69.19 -16.76
CA GLU A 4 -20.12 68.28 -15.62
C GLU A 4 -20.93 66.98 -15.74
N GLY A 5 -22.11 67.02 -16.38
CA GLY A 5 -22.96 65.85 -16.60
C GLY A 5 -22.46 64.94 -17.73
N GLU A 6 -21.70 65.48 -18.68
CA GLU A 6 -21.12 64.71 -19.78
C GLU A 6 -19.83 63.99 -19.36
N VAL A 7 -19.03 64.63 -18.48
CA VAL A 7 -17.80 64.04 -17.91
C VAL A 7 -18.14 62.88 -16.97
N THR A 8 -19.15 63.03 -16.10
CA THR A 8 -19.62 61.95 -15.20
C THR A 8 -20.21 60.76 -15.96
N ARG A 9 -21.00 60.98 -17.03
CA ARG A 9 -21.47 59.88 -17.89
C ARG A 9 -20.34 59.16 -18.61
N LYS A 10 -19.31 59.88 -19.07
CA LYS A 10 -18.15 59.28 -19.73
C LYS A 10 -17.32 58.44 -18.75
N SER A 11 -17.14 58.89 -17.50
CA SER A 11 -16.41 58.13 -16.47
C SER A 11 -17.16 56.87 -16.03
N GLU A 12 -18.48 56.95 -15.83
CA GLU A 12 -19.30 55.79 -15.47
C GLU A 12 -19.34 54.73 -16.59
N ASN A 13 -19.44 55.17 -17.86
CA ASN A 13 -19.39 54.27 -19.00
C ASN A 13 -18.01 53.59 -19.18
N ALA A 14 -16.92 54.30 -18.88
CA ALA A 14 -15.57 53.74 -18.93
C ALA A 14 -15.33 52.72 -17.81
N GLU A 15 -15.81 52.98 -16.60
CA GLU A 15 -15.72 52.03 -15.49
C GLU A 15 -16.58 50.77 -15.75
N TYR A 16 -17.77 50.96 -16.32
CA TYR A 16 -18.66 49.86 -16.71
C TYR A 16 -18.04 48.99 -17.82
N ALA A 17 -17.43 49.60 -18.83
CA ALA A 17 -16.71 48.90 -19.90
C ALA A 17 -15.52 48.10 -19.36
N THR A 18 -14.74 48.68 -18.45
CA THR A 18 -13.56 48.03 -17.84
C THR A 18 -13.97 46.82 -16.98
N LYS A 19 -15.02 46.96 -16.16
CA LYS A 19 -15.60 45.83 -15.38
C LYS A 19 -16.18 44.73 -16.29
N ARG A 20 -16.67 45.07 -17.48
CA ARG A 20 -17.22 44.10 -18.43
C ARG A 20 -16.11 43.34 -19.15
N VAL A 21 -15.05 44.03 -19.58
CA VAL A 21 -13.84 43.41 -20.18
C VAL A 21 -13.13 42.50 -19.18
N GLY A 22 -12.98 42.92 -17.91
CA GLY A 22 -12.39 42.09 -16.87
C GLY A 22 -13.17 40.79 -16.59
N ARG A 23 -14.52 40.85 -16.64
CA ARG A 23 -15.36 39.64 -16.52
C ARG A 23 -15.21 38.71 -17.71
N VAL A 24 -15.13 39.25 -18.93
CA VAL A 24 -14.91 38.44 -20.15
C VAL A 24 -13.54 37.77 -20.12
N LEU A 25 -12.47 38.48 -19.75
CA LEU A 25 -11.13 37.89 -19.64
C LEU A 25 -11.05 36.79 -18.57
N LYS A 26 -11.69 36.99 -17.41
CA LYS A 26 -11.76 35.96 -16.38
C LYS A 26 -12.55 34.72 -16.85
N ALA A 27 -13.65 34.93 -17.57
CA ALA A 27 -14.44 33.84 -18.14
C ALA A 27 -13.68 33.10 -19.25
N MET A 28 -12.93 33.81 -20.10
CA MET A 28 -12.07 33.23 -21.12
C MET A 28 -10.91 32.45 -20.51
N GLY A 29 -10.26 32.98 -19.47
CA GLY A 29 -9.22 32.27 -18.72
C GLY A 29 -9.74 31.00 -18.05
N ALA A 30 -10.93 31.07 -17.44
CA ALA A 30 -11.59 29.90 -16.87
C ALA A 30 -11.99 28.87 -17.94
N ALA A 31 -12.49 29.33 -19.09
CA ALA A 31 -12.85 28.46 -20.21
C ALA A 31 -11.62 27.80 -20.84
N ALA A 32 -10.53 28.55 -21.05
CA ALA A 32 -9.26 28.02 -21.55
C ALA A 32 -8.66 27.02 -20.56
N GLY A 33 -8.65 27.35 -19.26
CA GLY A 33 -8.26 26.41 -18.21
C GLY A 33 -9.08 25.12 -18.23
N LYS A 34 -10.41 25.24 -18.40
CA LYS A 34 -11.34 24.10 -18.49
C LYS A 34 -11.20 23.28 -19.78
N VAL A 35 -10.74 23.89 -20.88
CA VAL A 35 -10.45 23.19 -22.14
C VAL A 35 -9.10 22.48 -22.07
N MET A 36 -8.09 23.10 -21.46
CA MET A 36 -6.78 22.50 -21.25
C MET A 36 -6.79 21.41 -20.16
N SER A 37 -7.72 21.48 -19.20
CA SER A 37 -7.92 20.44 -18.19
C SER A 37 -8.82 19.28 -18.64
N ARG A 38 -9.16 19.20 -19.94
CA ARG A 38 -9.91 18.06 -20.46
C ARG A 38 -9.04 16.81 -20.42
N GLU A 39 -9.63 15.71 -19.96
CA GLU A 39 -8.99 14.39 -19.84
C GLU A 39 -8.22 14.00 -21.12
N GLU A 40 -8.80 14.22 -22.30
CA GLU A 40 -8.17 13.93 -23.60
C GLU A 40 -6.91 14.80 -23.89
N MET A 41 -6.91 16.08 -23.49
CA MET A 41 -5.78 16.99 -23.69
C MET A 41 -4.66 16.68 -22.70
N ILE A 42 -5.02 16.38 -21.44
CA ILE A 42 -4.07 15.93 -20.42
C ILE A 42 -3.45 14.60 -20.86
N SER A 43 -4.27 13.61 -21.21
CA SER A 43 -3.83 12.30 -21.69
C SER A 43 -2.94 12.41 -22.94
N GLY A 44 -3.33 13.22 -23.92
CA GLY A 44 -2.53 13.46 -25.13
C GLY A 44 -1.21 14.20 -24.88
N THR A 45 -1.10 14.97 -23.80
CA THR A 45 0.17 15.60 -23.40
C THR A 45 1.04 14.61 -22.63
N LEU A 46 0.44 13.86 -21.69
CA LEU A 46 1.11 12.83 -20.90
C LEU A 46 1.71 11.73 -21.78
N SER A 47 1.04 11.35 -22.88
CA SER A 47 1.54 10.35 -23.83
C SER A 47 2.81 10.78 -24.59
N THR A 48 3.21 12.06 -24.49
CA THR A 48 4.45 12.57 -25.07
C THR A 48 5.58 12.74 -24.06
N LEU A 49 5.30 12.55 -22.77
CA LEU A 49 6.28 12.66 -21.70
C LEU A 49 6.87 11.28 -21.40
N SER A 50 8.18 11.24 -21.17
CA SER A 50 8.85 10.02 -20.73
C SER A 50 8.61 9.79 -19.22
N PRO A 51 8.73 8.55 -18.72
CA PRO A 51 8.64 8.25 -17.29
C PRO A 51 9.56 9.13 -16.43
N GLU A 52 10.79 9.35 -16.90
CA GLU A 52 11.81 10.17 -16.22
C GLU A 52 11.32 11.61 -16.04
N MET A 53 10.80 12.21 -17.11
CA MET A 53 10.34 13.61 -17.09
C MET A 53 9.16 13.78 -16.14
N LEU A 54 8.24 12.81 -16.09
CA LEU A 54 7.13 12.84 -15.15
C LEU A 54 7.58 12.62 -13.71
N ALA A 55 8.44 11.63 -13.45
CA ALA A 55 8.98 11.39 -12.12
C ALA A 55 9.70 12.63 -11.59
N GLN A 56 10.56 13.25 -12.40
CA GLN A 56 11.25 14.49 -12.04
C GLN A 56 10.25 15.63 -11.77
N ALA A 57 9.26 15.82 -12.64
CA ALA A 57 8.25 16.87 -12.45
C ALA A 57 7.43 16.67 -11.17
N PHE A 58 7.11 15.42 -10.82
CA PHE A 58 6.39 15.09 -9.58
C PHE A 58 7.27 15.29 -8.35
N ASN A 59 8.55 14.91 -8.41
CA ASN A 59 9.51 15.13 -7.33
C ASN A 59 9.76 16.62 -7.07
N GLU A 60 9.92 17.41 -8.14
CA GLU A 60 10.14 18.86 -8.04
C GLU A 60 8.86 19.62 -7.63
N ASN A 61 7.69 19.09 -7.98
CA ASN A 61 6.40 19.71 -7.70
C ASN A 61 5.34 18.68 -7.27
N PRO A 62 5.35 18.21 -6.02
CA PRO A 62 4.38 17.22 -5.54
C PRO A 62 2.92 17.69 -5.62
N ASP A 63 2.68 19.00 -5.54
CA ASP A 63 1.36 19.61 -5.73
C ASP A 63 0.83 19.44 -7.17
N PHE A 64 1.72 19.35 -8.16
CA PHE A 64 1.32 19.06 -9.54
C PHE A 64 0.75 17.64 -9.65
N TYR A 65 1.42 16.63 -9.05
CA TYR A 65 0.91 15.25 -8.99
C TYR A 65 -0.48 15.20 -8.32
N VAL A 66 -0.64 15.87 -7.16
CA VAL A 66 -1.94 15.94 -6.45
C VAL A 66 -3.05 16.51 -7.34
N LYS A 67 -2.76 17.58 -8.09
CA LYS A 67 -3.74 18.19 -9.01
C LYS A 67 -4.05 17.27 -10.17
N LEU A 68 -3.04 16.67 -10.79
CA LEU A 68 -3.21 15.77 -11.91
C LEU A 68 -4.13 14.58 -11.56
N VAL A 69 -3.85 13.93 -10.44
CA VAL A 69 -4.65 12.80 -9.92
C VAL A 69 -6.10 13.20 -9.59
N ARG A 70 -6.36 14.46 -9.27
CA ARG A 70 -7.73 14.98 -9.05
C ARG A 70 -8.49 15.25 -10.34
N GLU A 71 -7.79 15.58 -11.42
CA GLU A 71 -8.40 15.91 -12.71
C GLU A 71 -8.61 14.67 -13.58
N LEU A 72 -7.83 13.62 -13.38
CA LEU A 72 -7.94 12.36 -14.11
C LEU A 72 -8.90 11.38 -13.41
N SER A 73 -9.68 10.64 -14.21
CA SER A 73 -10.52 9.57 -13.67
C SER A 73 -9.67 8.36 -13.24
N THR A 74 -10.07 7.67 -12.17
CA THR A 74 -9.37 6.47 -11.69
C THR A 74 -9.34 5.37 -12.74
N GLU A 75 -10.40 5.25 -13.53
CA GLU A 75 -10.50 4.31 -14.65
C GLU A 75 -9.46 4.60 -15.73
N VAL A 76 -9.29 5.86 -16.15
CA VAL A 76 -8.31 6.21 -17.19
C VAL A 76 -6.88 6.04 -16.71
N ILE A 77 -6.58 6.39 -15.45
CA ILE A 77 -5.24 6.14 -14.87
C ILE A 77 -4.98 4.63 -14.84
N ALA A 78 -5.91 3.83 -14.30
CA ALA A 78 -5.73 2.38 -14.16
C ALA A 78 -5.61 1.69 -15.52
N LYS A 79 -6.44 2.06 -16.49
CA LYS A 79 -6.33 1.55 -17.86
C LYS A 79 -4.97 1.86 -18.48
N SER A 80 -4.48 3.09 -18.31
CA SER A 80 -3.18 3.49 -18.84
C SER A 80 -2.05 2.65 -18.25
N ILE A 81 -2.11 2.34 -16.95
CA ILE A 81 -1.15 1.47 -16.26
C ILE A 81 -1.27 0.03 -16.73
N ASN A 82 -2.48 -0.53 -16.79
CA ASN A 82 -2.73 -1.89 -17.24
C ASN A 82 -2.22 -2.12 -18.69
N GLU A 83 -2.31 -1.09 -19.54
CA GLU A 83 -1.82 -1.15 -20.93
C GLU A 83 -0.31 -0.87 -21.06
N ASN A 84 0.33 -0.27 -20.04
CA ASN A 84 1.74 0.16 -20.09
C ASN A 84 2.46 -0.02 -18.73
N PRO A 85 2.62 -1.25 -18.21
CA PRO A 85 3.28 -1.50 -16.93
C PRO A 85 4.73 -0.99 -16.88
N GLU A 86 5.52 -1.19 -17.95
CA GLU A 86 6.92 -0.75 -18.03
C GLU A 86 7.06 0.76 -17.77
N PHE A 87 6.09 1.57 -18.21
CA PHE A 87 6.08 3.01 -17.94
C PHE A 87 6.00 3.31 -16.44
N LEU A 88 5.20 2.53 -15.71
CA LEU A 88 5.07 2.68 -14.26
C LEU A 88 6.31 2.18 -13.53
N GLU A 89 6.92 1.07 -13.98
CA GLU A 89 8.17 0.56 -13.44
C GLU A 89 9.29 1.59 -13.57
N ASP A 90 9.52 2.11 -14.78
CA ASP A 90 10.51 3.16 -15.05
C ASP A 90 10.27 4.41 -14.18
N MET A 91 9.00 4.78 -13.98
CA MET A 91 8.65 5.91 -13.13
C MET A 91 8.93 5.63 -11.64
N MET A 92 8.65 4.40 -11.17
CA MET A 92 8.90 3.98 -9.77
C MET A 92 10.38 3.93 -9.40
N ASP A 93 11.25 3.68 -10.37
CA ASP A 93 12.71 3.75 -10.18
C ASP A 93 13.22 5.17 -9.87
N MET A 94 12.41 6.20 -10.13
CA MET A 94 12.84 7.61 -10.08
C MET A 94 11.98 8.49 -9.19
N ILE A 95 10.71 8.16 -9.01
CA ILE A 95 9.78 8.96 -8.20
C ILE A 95 10.04 8.74 -6.71
N ASP A 96 10.03 9.83 -5.94
CA ASP A 96 10.13 9.76 -4.48
C ASP A 96 8.83 9.14 -3.92
N PRO A 97 8.91 8.02 -3.18
CA PRO A 97 7.75 7.37 -2.55
C PRO A 97 6.87 8.33 -1.73
N ALA A 98 7.45 9.34 -1.07
CA ALA A 98 6.70 10.31 -0.28
C ALA A 98 5.72 11.15 -1.13
N VAL A 99 6.05 11.39 -2.41
CA VAL A 99 5.20 12.11 -3.37
C VAL A 99 3.93 11.33 -3.66
N VAL A 100 4.04 10.00 -3.75
CA VAL A 100 2.91 9.10 -3.98
C VAL A 100 2.13 8.84 -2.67
N ALA A 101 2.84 8.60 -1.56
CA ALA A 101 2.23 8.27 -0.28
C ALA A 101 1.37 9.41 0.29
N GLY A 102 1.79 10.67 0.13
CA GLY A 102 1.05 11.82 0.68
C GLY A 102 -0.41 11.89 0.22
N PRO A 103 -0.70 11.88 -1.09
CA PRO A 103 -2.07 11.81 -1.61
C PRO A 103 -2.80 10.52 -1.22
N THR A 104 -2.12 9.37 -1.27
CA THR A 104 -2.68 8.07 -0.87
C THR A 104 -3.20 8.09 0.57
N ASN A 105 -2.40 8.60 1.50
CA ASN A 105 -2.74 8.73 2.92
C ASN A 105 -3.95 9.65 3.18
N ARG A 106 -4.29 10.55 2.25
CA ARG A 106 -5.39 11.51 2.41
C ARG A 106 -6.66 11.12 1.65
N ASN A 107 -6.63 10.05 0.86
CA ASN A 107 -7.69 9.78 -0.10
C ASN A 107 -7.98 8.27 -0.29
N PRO A 108 -8.37 7.55 0.78
CA PRO A 108 -8.65 6.11 0.70
C PRO A 108 -9.76 5.76 -0.31
N GLU A 109 -10.75 6.63 -0.48
CA GLU A 109 -11.82 6.46 -1.47
C GLU A 109 -11.32 6.54 -2.91
N PHE A 110 -10.30 7.36 -3.18
CA PHE A 110 -9.63 7.37 -4.47
C PHE A 110 -8.94 6.02 -4.70
N MET A 111 -8.20 5.51 -3.71
CA MET A 111 -7.50 4.23 -3.81
C MET A 111 -8.44 3.06 -4.05
N LYS A 112 -9.58 3.03 -3.34
CA LYS A 112 -10.62 2.01 -3.56
C LYS A 112 -11.08 1.98 -5.02
N ARG A 113 -11.48 3.14 -5.57
CA ARG A 113 -11.92 3.25 -6.97
C ARG A 113 -10.80 2.95 -7.96
N PHE A 114 -9.56 3.29 -7.62
CA PHE A 114 -8.41 3.01 -8.45
C PHE A 114 -8.16 1.49 -8.54
N MET A 115 -8.15 0.79 -7.40
CA MET A 115 -8.00 -0.67 -7.33
C MET A 115 -9.14 -1.43 -8.01
N GLU A 116 -10.36 -0.88 -8.05
CA GLU A 116 -11.49 -1.47 -8.79
C GLU A 116 -11.23 -1.60 -10.30
N HIS A 117 -10.34 -0.78 -10.87
CA HIS A 117 -9.98 -0.79 -12.29
C HIS A 117 -8.57 -1.32 -12.58
N LEU A 118 -7.75 -1.45 -11.56
CA LEU A 118 -6.35 -1.83 -11.68
C LEU A 118 -6.23 -3.36 -11.72
N ASP A 119 -5.46 -3.88 -12.66
CA ASP A 119 -5.25 -5.32 -12.77
C ASP A 119 -4.24 -5.79 -11.70
N PRO A 120 -4.61 -6.72 -10.79
CA PRO A 120 -3.70 -7.22 -9.77
C PRO A 120 -2.49 -7.96 -10.36
N GLU A 121 -2.58 -8.57 -11.54
CA GLU A 121 -1.43 -9.23 -12.20
C GLU A 121 -0.41 -8.20 -12.67
N VAL A 122 -0.87 -7.13 -13.32
CA VAL A 122 -0.02 -6.01 -13.77
C VAL A 122 0.71 -5.39 -12.58
N ILE A 123 0.00 -5.10 -11.48
CA ILE A 123 0.60 -4.45 -10.32
C ILE A 123 1.51 -5.38 -9.52
N ALA A 124 1.20 -6.68 -9.46
CA ALA A 124 2.11 -7.64 -8.85
C ALA A 124 3.45 -7.64 -9.59
N ASP A 125 3.43 -7.68 -10.93
CA ASP A 125 4.63 -7.66 -11.75
C ASP A 125 5.46 -6.39 -11.49
N VAL A 126 4.81 -5.22 -11.53
CA VAL A 126 5.44 -3.92 -11.21
C VAL A 126 6.08 -3.93 -9.81
N ILE A 127 5.35 -4.39 -8.78
CA ILE A 127 5.87 -4.44 -7.40
C ILE A 127 7.07 -5.40 -7.30
N ASN A 128 7.00 -6.54 -7.97
CA ASN A 128 8.06 -7.55 -7.96
C ASN A 128 9.35 -7.03 -8.63
N HIS A 129 9.22 -6.17 -9.66
CA HIS A 129 10.35 -5.52 -10.32
C HIS A 129 10.85 -4.25 -9.62
N THR A 130 10.04 -3.65 -8.73
CA THR A 130 10.38 -2.41 -8.03
C THR A 130 10.36 -2.56 -6.49
N PRO A 131 11.11 -3.53 -5.93
CA PRO A 131 11.05 -3.84 -4.50
C PRO A 131 11.48 -2.67 -3.62
N GLU A 132 12.50 -1.90 -4.03
CA GLU A 132 12.99 -0.76 -3.24
C GLU A 132 11.94 0.35 -3.11
N PHE A 133 11.20 0.63 -4.19
CA PHE A 133 10.10 1.57 -4.16
C PHE A 133 9.00 1.10 -3.20
N SER A 134 8.64 -0.18 -3.27
CA SER A 134 7.62 -0.78 -2.40
C SER A 134 8.02 -0.75 -0.92
N ILE A 135 9.27 -1.08 -0.59
CA ILE A 135 9.81 -0.98 0.77
C ILE A 135 9.77 0.47 1.26
N ALA A 136 10.21 1.42 0.44
CA ALA A 136 10.20 2.83 0.82
C ALA A 136 8.77 3.38 0.95
N MET A 137 7.80 2.88 0.17
CA MET A 137 6.39 3.19 0.35
C MET A 137 5.87 2.74 1.73
N THR A 138 6.27 1.58 2.26
CA THR A 138 5.84 1.15 3.61
C THR A 138 6.32 2.12 4.71
N ASN A 139 7.44 2.81 4.51
CA ASN A 139 7.91 3.87 5.43
C ASN A 139 7.07 5.16 5.34
N ALA A 140 6.42 5.41 4.21
CA ALA A 140 5.70 6.66 3.94
C ALA A 140 4.17 6.53 4.06
N LEU A 141 3.63 5.32 3.90
CA LEU A 141 2.20 5.04 3.98
C LEU A 141 1.71 4.99 5.42
N ASN A 142 0.53 5.54 5.66
CA ASN A 142 -0.15 5.43 6.94
C ASN A 142 -0.77 4.02 7.06
N PRO A 143 -0.43 3.25 8.12
CA PRO A 143 -0.89 1.87 8.27
C PRO A 143 -2.40 1.75 8.47
N GLU A 144 -3.05 2.72 9.13
CA GLU A 144 -4.52 2.77 9.26
C GLU A 144 -5.21 2.98 7.92
N VAL A 145 -4.67 3.87 7.08
CA VAL A 145 -5.21 4.11 5.74
C VAL A 145 -5.03 2.88 4.85
N MET A 146 -3.87 2.24 4.91
CA MET A 146 -3.60 1.01 4.15
C MET A 146 -4.55 -0.11 4.56
N ALA A 147 -4.71 -0.36 5.87
CA ALA A 147 -5.64 -1.34 6.39
C ALA A 147 -7.08 -1.07 5.94
N HIS A 148 -7.51 0.20 6.00
CA HIS A 148 -8.83 0.60 5.57
C HIS A 148 -9.07 0.34 4.07
N VAL A 149 -8.10 0.68 3.20
CA VAL A 149 -8.20 0.45 1.76
C VAL A 149 -8.28 -1.05 1.43
N VAL A 150 -7.44 -1.88 2.04
CA VAL A 150 -7.44 -3.33 1.84
C VAL A 150 -8.77 -3.94 2.28
N ASN A 151 -9.30 -3.53 3.44
CA ASN A 151 -10.60 -3.99 3.93
C ASN A 151 -11.77 -3.63 2.97
N MET A 152 -11.65 -2.56 2.18
CA MET A 152 -12.64 -2.19 1.16
C MET A 152 -12.45 -2.90 -0.18
N THR A 153 -11.31 -3.55 -0.40
CA THR A 153 -10.87 -4.12 -1.68
C THR A 153 -10.44 -5.58 -1.55
N THR A 154 -11.04 -6.32 -0.61
CA THR A 154 -10.62 -7.66 -0.18
C THR A 154 -10.30 -8.62 -1.32
N ASP A 155 -11.20 -8.81 -2.29
CA ASP A 155 -10.96 -9.78 -3.37
C ASP A 155 -9.78 -9.36 -4.26
N TRP A 156 -9.61 -8.06 -4.51
CA TRP A 156 -8.47 -7.54 -5.25
C TRP A 156 -7.17 -7.78 -4.48
N ALA A 157 -7.15 -7.44 -3.19
CA ALA A 157 -5.97 -7.62 -2.33
C ALA A 157 -5.59 -9.09 -2.17
N VAL A 158 -6.56 -9.99 -2.00
CA VAL A 158 -6.33 -11.44 -1.90
C VAL A 158 -5.71 -11.99 -3.18
N ARG A 159 -6.15 -11.54 -4.36
CA ARG A 159 -5.53 -11.92 -5.64
C ARG A 159 -4.13 -11.37 -5.76
N LEU A 160 -3.92 -10.08 -5.45
CA LEU A 160 -2.60 -9.46 -5.50
C LEU A 160 -1.59 -10.24 -4.64
N VAL A 161 -1.95 -10.58 -3.40
CA VAL A 161 -1.06 -11.32 -2.48
C VAL A 161 -0.55 -12.62 -3.10
N GLY A 162 -1.39 -13.38 -3.80
CA GLY A 162 -0.99 -14.63 -4.45
C GLY A 162 -0.04 -14.47 -5.64
N LEU A 163 0.14 -13.25 -6.14
CA LEU A 163 0.95 -12.92 -7.32
C LEU A 163 2.28 -12.23 -6.95
N LEU A 164 2.40 -11.72 -5.72
CA LEU A 164 3.62 -11.07 -5.25
C LEU A 164 4.74 -12.09 -5.03
N ASP A 165 5.99 -11.68 -5.18
CA ASP A 165 7.16 -12.49 -4.84
C ASP A 165 7.30 -12.55 -3.30
N PRO A 166 7.27 -13.75 -2.68
CA PRO A 166 7.45 -13.89 -1.24
C PRO A 166 8.75 -13.26 -0.70
N GLY A 167 9.83 -13.25 -1.49
CA GLY A 167 11.10 -12.63 -1.15
C GLY A 167 11.03 -11.11 -1.11
N VAL A 168 10.30 -10.48 -2.02
CA VAL A 168 10.06 -9.03 -2.01
C VAL A 168 9.28 -8.64 -0.76
N ILE A 169 8.22 -9.39 -0.43
CA ILE A 169 7.41 -9.13 0.77
C ILE A 169 8.19 -9.43 2.05
N ALA A 170 9.00 -10.50 2.09
CA ALA A 170 9.85 -10.78 3.23
C ALA A 170 10.82 -9.63 3.53
N ARG A 171 11.43 -9.03 2.50
CA ARG A 171 12.28 -7.84 2.66
C ARG A 171 11.51 -6.66 3.25
N ALA A 172 10.34 -6.35 2.68
CA ALA A 172 9.50 -5.25 3.18
C ALA A 172 9.09 -5.45 4.64
N VAL A 173 8.68 -6.67 5.01
CA VAL A 173 8.33 -7.02 6.40
C VAL A 173 9.54 -6.92 7.32
N ASN A 174 10.71 -7.42 6.88
CA ASN A 174 11.92 -7.40 7.69
C ASN A 174 12.40 -5.97 7.99
N GLU A 175 12.23 -5.06 7.03
CA GLU A 175 12.66 -3.67 7.17
C GLU A 175 11.60 -2.79 7.88
N ASN A 176 10.33 -3.21 7.93
CA ASN A 176 9.21 -2.38 8.41
C ASN A 176 8.26 -3.13 9.35
N VAL A 177 8.81 -3.91 10.28
CA VAL A 177 8.01 -4.77 11.17
C VAL A 177 6.93 -4.02 11.95
N GLU A 178 7.24 -2.85 12.52
CA GLU A 178 6.27 -2.06 13.30
C GLU A 178 5.07 -1.62 12.45
N TRP A 179 5.32 -1.22 11.20
CA TRP A 179 4.26 -0.85 10.27
C TRP A 179 3.40 -2.05 9.90
N VAL A 180 4.02 -3.22 9.62
CA VAL A 180 3.30 -4.45 9.29
C VAL A 180 2.43 -4.92 10.46
N VAL A 181 2.98 -4.91 11.67
CA VAL A 181 2.27 -5.15 12.94
C VAL A 181 1.04 -4.25 13.00
N GLU A 182 1.21 -2.94 12.81
CA GLU A 182 0.10 -2.00 12.89
C GLU A 182 -0.97 -2.24 11.81
N VAL A 183 -0.58 -2.53 10.57
CA VAL A 183 -1.53 -2.86 9.49
C VAL A 183 -2.30 -4.14 9.80
N LEU A 184 -1.60 -5.23 10.18
CA LEU A 184 -2.23 -6.51 10.48
C LEU A 184 -3.23 -6.41 11.64
N SER A 185 -2.93 -5.58 12.65
CA SER A 185 -3.84 -5.33 13.78
C SER A 185 -5.18 -4.70 13.39
N LYS A 186 -5.27 -4.11 12.19
CA LYS A 186 -6.42 -3.36 11.69
C LYS A 186 -7.15 -4.06 10.53
N TYR A 187 -6.64 -5.17 10.02
CA TYR A 187 -7.34 -5.94 9.00
C TYR A 187 -8.60 -6.60 9.57
N ASP A 188 -9.64 -6.65 8.74
CA ASP A 188 -10.83 -7.42 9.04
C ASP A 188 -10.45 -8.92 9.16
N PRO A 189 -10.87 -9.63 10.22
CA PRO A 189 -10.62 -11.07 10.35
C PRO A 189 -11.02 -11.89 9.11
N LEU A 190 -12.05 -11.47 8.37
CA LEU A 190 -12.45 -12.11 7.12
C LEU A 190 -11.40 -11.93 6.02
N VAL A 191 -10.77 -10.76 5.91
CA VAL A 191 -9.68 -10.51 4.94
C VAL A 191 -8.51 -11.45 5.24
N ILE A 192 -8.10 -11.50 6.51
CA ILE A 192 -7.04 -12.42 6.97
C ILE A 192 -7.38 -13.85 6.57
N LYS A 193 -8.60 -14.30 6.89
CA LYS A 193 -9.05 -15.66 6.57
C LYS A 193 -8.96 -15.96 5.06
N GLU A 194 -9.48 -15.07 4.22
CA GLU A 194 -9.46 -15.25 2.75
C GLU A 194 -8.02 -15.29 2.20
N VAL A 195 -7.13 -14.42 2.71
CA VAL A 195 -5.71 -14.42 2.33
C VAL A 195 -5.07 -15.76 2.69
N VAL A 196 -5.32 -16.27 3.90
CA VAL A 196 -4.76 -17.55 4.38
C VAL A 196 -5.29 -18.73 3.57
N GLU A 197 -6.60 -18.77 3.30
CA GLU A 197 -7.22 -19.87 2.57
C GLU A 197 -6.78 -19.92 1.10
N ARG A 198 -6.62 -18.76 0.45
CA ARG A 198 -6.34 -18.67 -1.00
C ARG A 198 -4.85 -18.60 -1.35
N ASN A 199 -4.00 -18.15 -0.42
CA ASN A 199 -2.56 -17.93 -0.67
C ASN A 199 -1.67 -18.82 0.22
N ARG A 200 -2.14 -20.01 0.58
CA ARG A 200 -1.46 -20.91 1.52
C ARG A 200 0.01 -21.16 1.16
N ASP A 201 0.28 -21.66 -0.04
CA ASP A 201 1.64 -22.03 -0.45
C ASP A 201 2.57 -20.80 -0.48
N TRP A 202 2.03 -19.66 -0.94
CA TRP A 202 2.72 -18.38 -0.91
C TRP A 202 3.09 -17.93 0.51
N ILE A 203 2.15 -18.05 1.47
CA ILE A 203 2.42 -17.74 2.89
C ILE A 203 3.50 -18.67 3.44
N LEU A 204 3.48 -19.96 3.08
CA LEU A 204 4.52 -20.90 3.49
C LEU A 204 5.90 -20.48 3.00
N ASP A 205 5.99 -20.03 1.76
CA ASP A 205 7.25 -19.55 1.18
C ASP A 205 7.70 -18.25 1.84
N LEU A 206 6.79 -17.32 2.11
CA LEU A 206 7.08 -16.10 2.87
C LEU A 206 7.66 -16.43 4.25
N LEU A 207 6.98 -17.29 5.01
CA LEU A 207 7.38 -17.67 6.37
C LEU A 207 8.78 -18.30 6.41
N ARG A 208 9.20 -19.02 5.35
CA ARG A 208 10.55 -19.60 5.24
C ARG A 208 11.65 -18.55 5.04
N ILE A 209 11.31 -17.39 4.49
CA ILE A 209 12.27 -16.34 4.11
C ILE A 209 12.33 -15.24 5.17
N LEU A 210 11.25 -15.00 5.92
CA LEU A 210 11.22 -14.01 7.01
C LEU A 210 12.35 -14.19 8.01
N ASP A 211 12.82 -13.08 8.58
CA ASP A 211 13.75 -13.13 9.70
C ASP A 211 13.08 -13.91 10.86
N PRO A 212 13.70 -15.00 11.37
CA PRO A 212 13.04 -15.81 12.38
C PRO A 212 12.77 -15.08 13.70
N ALA A 213 13.52 -14.02 14.03
CA ALA A 213 13.22 -13.17 15.17
C ALA A 213 11.93 -12.36 14.93
N ILE A 214 11.73 -11.86 13.71
CA ILE A 214 10.52 -11.14 13.31
C ILE A 214 9.32 -12.10 13.28
N PHE A 215 9.48 -13.28 12.70
CA PHE A 215 8.45 -14.33 12.75
C PHE A 215 8.05 -14.65 14.19
N ALA A 216 9.01 -14.85 15.09
CA ALA A 216 8.74 -15.12 16.50
C ALA A 216 8.01 -13.96 17.19
N GLY A 217 8.41 -12.71 16.92
CA GLY A 217 7.74 -11.52 17.42
C GLY A 217 6.29 -11.44 16.95
N LEU A 218 6.06 -11.55 15.63
CA LEU A 218 4.73 -11.54 15.03
C LEU A 218 3.86 -12.67 15.58
N PHE A 219 4.41 -13.88 15.74
CA PHE A 219 3.70 -15.02 16.32
C PHE A 219 3.21 -14.75 17.74
N ASN A 220 4.06 -14.12 18.56
CA ASN A 220 3.71 -13.78 19.93
C ASN A 220 2.68 -12.66 20.04
N GLU A 221 2.76 -11.65 19.15
CA GLU A 221 1.85 -10.51 19.16
C GLU A 221 0.48 -10.84 18.55
N TYR A 222 0.44 -11.69 17.53
CA TYR A 222 -0.77 -11.98 16.74
C TYR A 222 -1.16 -13.45 16.78
N GLN A 223 -1.25 -14.00 17.99
CA GLN A 223 -1.57 -15.41 18.19
C GLN A 223 -2.84 -15.85 17.45
N ASP A 224 -3.90 -15.04 17.40
CA ASP A 224 -5.14 -15.40 16.69
C ASP A 224 -4.96 -15.49 15.17
N PHE A 225 -4.17 -14.58 14.59
CA PHE A 225 -3.81 -14.64 13.17
C PHE A 225 -3.02 -15.92 12.87
N PHE A 226 -2.00 -16.20 13.68
CA PHE A 226 -1.20 -17.41 13.51
C PHE A 226 -1.97 -18.68 13.86
N LEU A 227 -2.94 -18.65 14.78
CA LEU A 227 -3.83 -19.76 15.07
C LEU A 227 -4.67 -20.10 13.84
N GLY A 228 -5.31 -19.09 13.22
CA GLY A 228 -6.04 -19.27 11.97
C GLY A 228 -5.18 -19.79 10.82
N ILE A 229 -3.91 -19.37 10.77
CA ILE A 229 -2.93 -19.97 9.86
C ILE A 229 -2.63 -21.44 10.26
N THR A 230 -2.33 -21.70 11.53
CA THR A 230 -1.92 -23.03 12.03
C THR A 230 -2.99 -24.10 11.91
N GLU A 231 -4.28 -23.73 11.97
CA GLU A 231 -5.41 -24.64 11.66
C GLU A 231 -5.31 -25.21 10.23
N HIS A 232 -4.59 -24.52 9.36
CA HIS A 232 -4.42 -24.84 7.96
C HIS A 232 -2.97 -25.19 7.58
N LEU A 233 -1.99 -25.02 8.48
CA LEU A 233 -0.59 -25.38 8.21
C LEU A 233 -0.35 -26.88 8.38
N ASP A 234 0.49 -27.45 7.50
CA ASP A 234 1.08 -28.75 7.77
C ASP A 234 1.96 -28.63 9.02
N ARG A 235 1.72 -29.51 10.00
CA ARG A 235 2.48 -29.61 11.25
C ARG A 235 3.99 -29.66 10.99
N ARG A 236 4.45 -30.27 9.90
CA ARG A 236 5.87 -30.32 9.51
C ARG A 236 6.44 -28.94 9.26
N VAL A 237 5.70 -28.08 8.56
CA VAL A 237 6.18 -26.73 8.28
C VAL A 237 6.27 -25.89 9.56
N LEU A 238 5.30 -26.04 10.47
CA LEU A 238 5.40 -25.41 11.79
C LEU A 238 6.64 -25.87 12.56
N VAL A 239 6.92 -27.18 12.54
CA VAL A 239 8.11 -27.73 13.18
C VAL A 239 9.39 -27.17 12.53
N ASP A 240 9.45 -27.14 11.20
CA ASP A 240 10.62 -26.61 10.47
C ASP A 240 10.87 -25.13 10.78
N LEU A 241 9.81 -24.32 10.83
CA LEU A 241 9.88 -22.89 11.17
C LEU A 241 10.37 -22.67 12.60
N VAL A 242 9.77 -23.38 13.57
CA VAL A 242 10.19 -23.30 14.97
C VAL A 242 11.63 -23.79 15.15
N GLN A 243 12.04 -24.85 14.45
CA GLN A 243 13.42 -25.33 14.51
C GLN A 243 14.40 -24.36 13.87
N GLU A 244 14.06 -23.75 12.74
CA GLU A 244 14.87 -22.71 12.08
C GLU A 244 15.05 -21.51 13.00
N ALA A 245 13.96 -21.03 13.60
CA ALA A 245 14.01 -19.92 14.55
C ALA A 245 14.86 -20.25 15.79
N ALA A 246 14.74 -21.46 16.34
CA ALA A 246 15.61 -21.91 17.42
C ALA A 246 17.08 -22.00 17.00
N ARG A 247 17.38 -22.47 15.76
CA ARG A 247 18.75 -22.50 15.22
C ARG A 247 19.38 -21.12 15.13
N ARG A 248 18.59 -20.12 14.74
CA ARG A 248 19.06 -18.73 14.65
C ARG A 248 19.09 -18.00 16.00
N GLY A 249 18.67 -18.64 17.09
CA GLY A 249 18.64 -18.03 18.41
C GLY A 249 17.55 -16.98 18.58
N ALA A 250 16.46 -17.09 17.80
CA ALA A 250 15.33 -16.17 17.87
C ALA A 250 14.51 -16.29 19.16
N TYR A 251 14.70 -17.36 19.94
CA TYR A 251 13.98 -17.61 21.19
C TYR A 251 14.91 -17.51 22.40
N ASP A 252 14.59 -16.60 23.31
CA ASP A 252 15.22 -16.56 24.64
C ASP A 252 14.81 -17.78 25.49
N SER A 253 13.56 -18.22 25.33
CA SER A 253 13.02 -19.41 25.96
C SER A 253 11.86 -20.01 25.19
N ILE A 254 11.71 -21.33 25.28
CA ILE A 254 10.55 -22.09 24.78
C ILE A 254 9.81 -22.64 25.99
N ILE A 255 8.50 -22.44 26.07
CA ILE A 255 7.63 -23.05 27.08
C ILE A 255 6.84 -24.16 26.41
N LEU A 256 7.00 -25.39 26.89
CA LEU A 256 6.18 -26.52 26.46
C LEU A 256 5.12 -26.78 27.51
N LEU A 257 3.85 -26.69 27.08
CA LEU A 257 2.72 -27.16 27.87
C LEU A 257 2.52 -28.65 27.56
N VAL A 258 2.73 -29.51 28.55
CA VAL A 258 2.65 -30.96 28.39
C VAL A 258 1.67 -31.51 29.41
N ASP A 259 0.64 -32.20 28.93
CA ASP A 259 -0.20 -33.02 29.79
C ASP A 259 0.57 -34.31 30.13
N ALA A 260 1.01 -34.43 31.38
CA ALA A 260 1.75 -35.58 31.84
C ALA A 260 0.86 -36.47 32.71
N GLU A 261 0.80 -37.77 32.39
CA GLU A 261 0.21 -38.76 33.29
C GLU A 261 1.20 -38.99 34.44
N ILE A 262 0.83 -38.56 35.65
CA ILE A 262 1.63 -38.83 36.85
C ILE A 262 1.22 -40.20 37.38
N PRO A 263 2.13 -41.21 37.37
CA PRO A 263 1.78 -42.55 37.82
C PRO A 263 1.23 -42.54 39.25
N GLY A 264 0.02 -43.08 39.41
CA GLY A 264 -0.67 -43.15 40.70
C GLY A 264 -1.65 -42.01 41.02
N MET A 265 -1.72 -40.95 40.19
CA MET A 265 -2.73 -39.89 40.36
C MET A 265 -3.99 -40.11 39.51
N GLY A 266 -3.91 -40.90 38.43
CA GLY A 266 -5.07 -41.25 37.60
C GLY A 266 -5.66 -40.08 36.78
N SER A 267 -4.99 -38.93 36.77
CA SER A 267 -5.28 -37.75 35.95
C SER A 267 -4.03 -37.32 35.18
N PHE A 268 -4.27 -36.67 34.04
CA PHE A 268 -3.24 -35.87 33.38
C PHE A 268 -3.17 -34.53 34.10
N GLU A 269 -1.96 -34.12 34.49
CA GLU A 269 -1.70 -32.80 35.05
C GLU A 269 -0.93 -31.96 34.01
N GLY A 270 -1.40 -30.74 33.77
CA GLY A 270 -0.72 -29.80 32.89
C GLY A 270 0.60 -29.36 33.51
N CYS A 271 1.71 -29.68 32.86
CA CYS A 271 3.05 -29.30 33.27
C CYS A 271 3.61 -28.24 32.31
N GLU A 272 4.16 -27.16 32.87
CA GLU A 272 4.92 -26.17 32.09
C GLU A 272 6.42 -26.49 32.16
N ILE A 273 7.03 -26.74 31.01
CA ILE A 273 8.47 -26.96 30.89
C ILE A 273 9.10 -25.72 30.27
N HIS A 274 9.92 -25.00 31.06
CA HIS A 274 10.65 -23.83 30.60
C HIS A 274 12.04 -24.22 30.11
N ILE A 275 12.28 -24.10 28.81
CA ILE A 275 13.59 -24.32 28.19
C ILE A 275 14.22 -22.95 27.93
N LYS A 276 15.29 -22.59 28.66
CA LYS A 276 16.02 -21.32 28.45
C LYS A 276 17.21 -21.51 27.52
N GLY A 277 17.45 -20.55 26.64
CA GLY A 277 18.59 -20.57 25.70
C GLY A 277 18.48 -21.70 24.68
N ALA A 278 17.26 -22.02 24.24
CA ALA A 278 17.00 -23.10 23.31
C ALA A 278 17.77 -22.87 22.00
N ARG A 279 18.75 -23.75 21.73
CA ARG A 279 19.41 -23.88 20.43
C ARG A 279 19.13 -25.28 19.91
N TYR A 280 18.80 -25.37 18.63
CA TYR A 280 18.64 -26.65 17.96
C TYR A 280 19.97 -27.04 17.32
N ASP A 281 20.58 -28.13 17.79
CA ASP A 281 21.94 -28.54 17.39
C ASP A 281 21.97 -29.53 16.20
N GLY A 282 20.83 -29.86 15.60
CA GLY A 282 20.74 -30.77 14.44
C GLY A 282 21.01 -32.23 14.79
N GLY A 283 19.95 -33.04 14.87
CA GLY A 283 20.02 -34.49 15.09
C GLY A 283 19.46 -35.27 13.91
#